data_AF-A0A7Z6XWR8-F1
#
_entry.id   AF-A0A7Z6XWR8-F1
#
_cell.length_a   1.000
_cell.length_b   1.000
_cell.length_c   1.000
_cell.angle_alpha   90.00
_cell.angle_beta   90.00
_cell.angle_gamma   90.00
#
_symmetry.space_group_name_H-M   'P 1'
#
loop_
_entity.id
_entity.type
_entity.pdbx_description
1 polymer ?
#
loop_
_entity_poly.entity_id
_entity_poly.type
_entity_poly.pdbx_seq_one_letter_code
_entity_poly.pdbx_strand_id
1 'polypeptide(L)'
;MNEKNLDPSTGQFIDPMFAVMIAAAVGETIMVWVKQGAIPDFFTLMIVIVGYVNLLLSWFGYHKSVLKKPILGSLRFIVTVVLLPLYLLTVVLATKPFYCVALTYAAIFFLWSFWERLKYREYSLEQSFLWFQLRPYNVMVYVAAIYVVMAEFIPASSASILPDWVFSLADPLGLLVIVCAIVVLRAQKSSKNSNTPISKIFGQIKILLFGGPADV
;
A
#
# COMPACT_ATOMS: atom_id res chain seq x y z
N MET A 1 -10.18 35.06 16.32
CA MET A 1 -8.74 34.86 16.08
C MET A 1 -8.60 33.71 15.09
N ASN A 2 -8.19 34.05 13.87
CA ASN A 2 -7.89 33.26 12.67
C ASN A 2 -8.91 32.26 12.12
N GLU A 3 -9.59 32.72 11.07
CA GLU A 3 -9.88 31.89 9.89
C GLU A 3 -8.61 31.12 9.51
N LYS A 4 -8.62 29.80 9.73
CA LYS A 4 -7.64 28.93 9.10
C LYS A 4 -7.97 28.93 7.61
N ASN A 5 -7.27 29.76 6.85
CA ASN A 5 -7.04 29.60 5.43
C ASN A 5 -6.64 28.14 5.17
N LEU A 6 -7.63 27.30 4.88
CA LEU A 6 -7.42 26.04 4.20
C LEU A 6 -6.85 26.42 2.85
N ASP A 7 -5.59 26.09 2.59
CA ASP A 7 -5.01 26.30 1.28
C ASP A 7 -5.61 25.25 0.32
N PRO A 8 -6.54 25.63 -0.58
CA PRO A 8 -7.16 24.69 -1.52
C PRO A 8 -6.13 24.05 -2.47
N SER A 9 -4.90 24.59 -2.53
CA SER A 9 -3.82 24.10 -3.38
C SER A 9 -3.29 22.71 -2.97
N THR A 10 -3.32 22.34 -1.67
CA THR A 10 -2.74 21.06 -1.21
C THR A 10 -3.57 19.84 -1.59
N GLY A 11 -4.90 19.99 -1.69
CA GLY A 11 -5.77 18.97 -2.28
C GLY A 11 -5.54 18.85 -3.79
N GLN A 12 -5.42 19.99 -4.48
CA GLN A 12 -5.25 20.07 -5.92
C GLN A 12 -3.87 19.60 -6.42
N PHE A 13 -2.83 19.64 -5.60
CA PHE A 13 -1.47 19.24 -6.00
C PHE A 13 -1.25 17.71 -5.95
N ILE A 14 -1.88 17.02 -5.00
CA ILE A 14 -1.65 15.57 -4.82
C ILE A 14 -2.30 14.74 -5.94
N ASP A 15 -3.42 15.18 -6.51
CA ASP A 15 -4.10 14.42 -7.57
C ASP A 15 -3.28 14.33 -8.86
N PRO A 16 -2.71 15.44 -9.39
CA PRO A 16 -1.73 15.38 -10.47
C PRO A 16 -0.54 14.48 -10.14
N MET A 17 -0.04 14.49 -8.89
CA MET A 17 1.06 13.60 -8.51
C MET A 17 0.67 12.12 -8.59
N PHE A 18 -0.51 11.73 -8.10
CA PHE A 18 -1.01 10.37 -8.27
C PHE A 18 -1.13 10.00 -9.75
N ALA A 19 -1.67 10.89 -10.58
CA ALA A 19 -1.77 10.66 -12.02
C ALA A 19 -0.39 10.47 -12.67
N VAL A 20 0.60 11.29 -12.32
CA VAL A 20 1.99 11.16 -12.79
C VAL A 20 2.60 9.83 -12.32
N MET A 21 2.40 9.43 -11.06
CA MET A 21 2.90 8.14 -10.56
C MET A 21 2.24 6.96 -11.29
N ILE A 22 0.94 7.02 -11.59
CA ILE A 22 0.23 5.98 -12.35
C ILE A 22 0.79 5.90 -13.77
N ALA A 23 0.93 7.04 -14.45
CA ALA A 23 1.49 7.10 -15.80
C ALA A 23 2.93 6.58 -15.85
N ALA A 24 3.76 6.95 -14.85
CA ALA A 24 5.12 6.44 -14.72
C ALA A 24 5.13 4.92 -14.49
N ALA A 25 4.26 4.39 -13.62
CA ALA A 25 4.14 2.96 -13.39
C ALA A 25 3.80 2.20 -14.68
N VAL A 26 2.87 2.73 -15.50
CA VAL A 26 2.50 2.16 -16.81
C VAL A 26 3.66 2.22 -17.79
N GLY A 27 4.40 3.34 -17.78
CA GLY A 27 5.61 3.54 -18.56
C GLY A 27 6.71 2.53 -18.26
N GLU A 28 6.91 2.19 -16.98
CA GLU A 28 7.97 1.28 -16.50
C GLU A 28 7.58 -0.20 -16.56
N THR A 29 6.30 -0.54 -16.77
CA THR A 29 5.83 -1.93 -16.82
C THR A 29 5.22 -2.29 -18.17
N ILE A 30 3.96 -1.96 -18.38
CA ILE A 30 3.17 -2.38 -19.55
C ILE A 30 3.87 -1.94 -20.85
N MET A 31 4.34 -0.70 -20.90
CA MET A 31 5.02 -0.17 -22.09
C MET A 31 6.36 -0.87 -22.36
N VAL A 32 7.11 -1.21 -21.31
CA VAL A 32 8.38 -1.94 -21.44
C VAL A 32 8.12 -3.36 -21.95
N TRP A 33 7.16 -4.08 -21.36
CA TRP A 33 6.80 -5.44 -21.77
C TRP A 33 6.36 -5.51 -23.23
N VAL A 34 5.53 -4.57 -23.67
CA VAL A 34 5.08 -4.50 -25.06
C VAL A 34 6.24 -4.17 -26.01
N LYS A 35 7.08 -3.19 -25.67
CA LYS A 35 8.21 -2.78 -26.52
C LYS A 35 9.29 -3.85 -26.66
N GLN A 36 9.54 -4.59 -25.59
CA GLN A 36 10.60 -5.61 -25.53
C GLN A 36 10.10 -7.01 -25.91
N GLY A 37 8.78 -7.21 -26.10
CA GLY A 37 8.19 -8.52 -26.31
C GLY A 37 8.37 -9.48 -25.11
N ALA A 38 8.71 -8.93 -23.93
CA ALA A 38 9.02 -9.67 -22.72
C ALA A 38 7.78 -9.72 -21.83
N ILE A 39 6.92 -10.71 -22.06
CA ILE A 39 5.76 -10.96 -21.21
C ILE A 39 6.29 -11.44 -19.84
N PRO A 40 5.88 -10.81 -18.72
CA PRO A 40 6.33 -11.21 -17.39
C PRO A 40 5.80 -12.60 -17.02
N ASP A 41 6.50 -13.28 -16.12
CA ASP A 41 5.96 -14.49 -15.49
C ASP A 41 4.74 -14.16 -14.62
N PHE A 42 4.01 -15.21 -14.22
CA PHE A 42 2.79 -15.05 -13.43
C PHE A 42 3.03 -14.36 -12.08
N PHE A 43 4.18 -14.62 -11.44
CA PHE A 43 4.49 -14.05 -10.12
C PHE A 43 4.78 -12.54 -10.22
N THR A 44 5.59 -12.14 -11.18
CA THR A 44 5.89 -10.74 -11.52
C THR A 44 4.61 -9.99 -11.90
N LEU A 45 3.74 -10.62 -12.70
CA LEU A 45 2.44 -10.06 -13.05
C LEU A 45 1.58 -9.80 -11.80
N MET A 46 1.55 -10.75 -10.85
CA MET A 46 0.83 -10.59 -9.59
C MET A 46 1.41 -9.46 -8.74
N ILE A 47 2.74 -9.34 -8.63
CA ILE A 47 3.38 -8.21 -7.92
C ILE A 47 2.92 -6.88 -8.51
N VAL A 48 2.96 -6.75 -9.84
CA VAL A 48 2.55 -5.52 -10.53
C VAL A 48 1.08 -5.20 -10.31
N ILE A 49 0.19 -6.20 -10.43
CA ILE A 49 -1.25 -6.03 -10.16
C ILE A 49 -1.48 -5.53 -8.73
N VAL A 50 -0.82 -6.14 -7.74
CA VAL A 50 -0.94 -5.74 -6.33
C VAL A 50 -0.40 -4.32 -6.10
N GLY A 51 0.71 -3.97 -6.75
CA GLY A 51 1.27 -2.61 -6.75
C GLY A 51 0.28 -1.57 -7.27
N TYR A 52 -0.32 -1.80 -8.44
CA TYR A 52 -1.35 -0.91 -9.01
C TYR A 52 -2.58 -0.81 -8.13
N VAL A 53 -3.12 -1.94 -7.67
CA VAL A 53 -4.30 -1.97 -6.80
C VAL A 53 -4.01 -1.20 -5.52
N ASN A 54 -2.85 -1.39 -4.90
CA ASN A 54 -2.49 -0.66 -3.69
C ASN A 54 -2.31 0.84 -3.94
N LEU A 55 -1.71 1.24 -5.06
CA LEU A 55 -1.55 2.64 -5.45
C LEU A 55 -2.93 3.30 -5.63
N LEU A 56 -3.83 2.70 -6.42
CA LEU A 56 -5.18 3.22 -6.65
C LEU A 56 -6.01 3.28 -5.36
N LEU A 57 -5.96 2.22 -4.54
CA LEU A 57 -6.66 2.21 -3.25
C LEU A 57 -6.08 3.23 -2.27
N SER A 58 -4.80 3.56 -2.38
CA SER A 58 -4.16 4.63 -1.60
C SER A 58 -4.63 6.00 -2.06
N TRP A 59 -4.77 6.22 -3.36
CA TRP A 59 -5.34 7.44 -3.92
C TRP A 59 -6.79 7.68 -3.44
N PHE A 60 -7.67 6.67 -3.57
CA PHE A 60 -9.04 6.77 -3.05
C PHE A 60 -9.09 6.94 -1.53
N GLY A 61 -8.22 6.22 -0.81
CA GLY A 61 -8.11 6.32 0.64
C GLY A 61 -7.66 7.71 1.12
N TYR A 62 -6.74 8.34 0.38
CA TYR A 62 -6.28 9.70 0.62
C TYR A 62 -7.45 10.69 0.50
N HIS A 63 -8.16 10.69 -0.63
CA HIS A 63 -9.32 11.56 -0.84
C HIS A 63 -10.35 11.43 0.26
N LYS A 64 -10.76 10.19 0.58
CA LYS A 64 -11.74 9.93 1.63
C LYS A 64 -11.26 10.45 3.00
N SER A 65 -9.98 10.31 3.30
CA SER A 65 -9.43 10.78 4.58
C SER A 65 -9.31 12.30 4.64
N VAL A 66 -8.94 12.97 3.55
CA VAL A 66 -8.79 14.44 3.50
C VAL A 66 -10.15 15.14 3.49
N LEU A 67 -11.14 14.60 2.76
CA LEU A 67 -12.51 15.11 2.80
C LEU A 67 -13.11 15.06 4.21
N LYS A 68 -12.85 13.97 4.95
CA LYS A 68 -13.36 13.81 6.33
C LYS A 68 -12.57 14.64 7.35
N LYS A 69 -11.25 14.72 7.20
CA LYS A 69 -10.34 15.44 8.09
C LYS A 69 -9.31 16.17 7.24
N PRO A 70 -9.55 17.46 6.91
CA PRO A 70 -8.63 18.26 6.13
C PRO A 70 -7.20 18.26 6.70
N ILE A 71 -6.22 18.52 5.84
CA ILE A 71 -4.81 18.60 6.26
C ILE A 71 -4.64 19.93 7.02
N LEU A 72 -4.14 19.85 8.26
CA LEU A 72 -3.85 21.06 9.06
C LEU A 72 -2.34 21.32 9.19
N GLY A 73 -1.50 20.30 9.06
CA GLY A 73 -0.05 20.39 9.19
C GLY A 73 0.70 20.00 7.93
N SER A 74 1.80 20.70 7.67
CA SER A 74 2.72 20.44 6.54
C SER A 74 3.38 19.05 6.61
N LEU A 75 3.61 18.51 7.81
CA LEU A 75 4.23 17.19 7.99
C LEU A 75 3.40 16.07 7.35
N ARG A 76 2.07 16.14 7.45
CA ARG A 76 1.18 15.12 6.88
C ARG A 76 1.23 15.14 5.35
N PHE A 77 1.36 16.32 4.76
CA PHE A 77 1.56 16.51 3.34
C PHE A 77 2.93 15.97 2.88
N ILE A 78 4.02 16.28 3.59
CA ILE A 78 5.36 15.76 3.28
C ILE A 78 5.37 14.23 3.27
N VAL A 79 4.73 13.59 4.26
CA VAL A 79 4.65 12.13 4.30
C VAL A 79 3.86 11.57 3.11
N THR A 80 2.79 12.26 2.66
CA THR A 80 2.08 11.87 1.42
C THR A 80 2.98 11.97 0.19
N VAL A 81 3.77 13.05 0.07
CA VAL A 81 4.74 13.23 -1.01
C VAL A 81 5.80 12.13 -1.02
N VAL A 82 6.26 11.66 0.15
CA VAL A 82 7.23 10.55 0.27
C VAL A 82 6.59 9.18 0.00
N LEU A 83 5.31 8.99 0.34
CA LEU A 83 4.60 7.74 0.09
C LEU A 83 4.38 7.46 -1.41
N LEU A 84 4.12 8.50 -2.20
CA LEU A 84 3.90 8.42 -3.66
C LEU A 84 5.01 7.67 -4.42
N PRO A 85 6.28 8.06 -4.34
CA PRO A 85 7.36 7.33 -5.02
C PRO A 85 7.56 5.92 -4.46
N LEU A 86 7.22 5.65 -3.19
CA LEU A 86 7.27 4.28 -2.66
C LEU A 86 6.19 3.39 -3.28
N TYR A 87 4.97 3.91 -3.52
CA TYR A 87 3.96 3.18 -4.27
C TYR A 87 4.42 2.89 -5.69
N LEU A 88 5.04 3.85 -6.38
CA LEU A 88 5.65 3.61 -7.69
C LEU A 88 6.74 2.53 -7.61
N LEU A 89 7.59 2.59 -6.58
CA LEU A 89 8.68 1.65 -6.38
C LEU A 89 8.20 0.20 -6.23
N THR A 90 7.03 -0.05 -5.63
CA THR A 90 6.45 -1.41 -5.59
C THR A 90 6.16 -2.00 -6.97
N VAL A 91 5.93 -1.16 -7.98
CA VAL A 91 5.68 -1.58 -9.36
C VAL A 91 7.00 -1.68 -10.15
N VAL A 92 7.88 -0.67 -10.00
CA VAL A 92 9.18 -0.63 -10.69
C VAL A 92 10.11 -1.77 -10.26
N LEU A 93 10.07 -2.16 -8.98
CA LEU A 93 10.89 -3.25 -8.46
C LEU A 93 10.31 -4.64 -8.74
N ALA A 94 9.25 -4.78 -9.53
CA ALA A 94 8.62 -6.09 -9.78
C ALA A 94 9.55 -7.11 -10.43
N THR A 95 10.58 -6.66 -11.16
CA THR A 95 11.59 -7.52 -11.80
C THR A 95 12.84 -7.74 -10.93
N LYS A 96 12.88 -7.14 -9.74
CA LYS A 96 13.95 -7.34 -8.74
C LYS A 96 13.58 -8.48 -7.79
N PRO A 97 14.54 -9.00 -7.01
CA PRO A 97 14.24 -9.99 -5.98
C PRO A 97 13.10 -9.52 -5.07
N PHE A 98 12.19 -10.43 -4.74
CA PHE A 98 10.93 -10.08 -4.09
C PHE A 98 11.13 -9.42 -2.71
N TYR A 99 12.22 -9.73 -2.01
CA TYR A 99 12.53 -9.06 -0.74
C TYR A 99 12.60 -7.53 -0.86
N CYS A 100 13.04 -6.99 -1.99
CA CYS A 100 13.06 -5.54 -2.24
C CYS A 100 11.64 -4.94 -2.25
N VAL A 101 10.70 -5.66 -2.88
CA VAL A 101 9.28 -5.29 -2.94
C VAL A 101 8.67 -5.39 -1.54
N ALA A 102 8.94 -6.48 -0.82
CA ALA A 102 8.43 -6.70 0.53
C ALA A 102 8.92 -5.62 1.52
N LEU A 103 10.20 -5.23 1.46
CA LEU A 103 10.75 -4.13 2.25
C LEU A 103 10.11 -2.79 1.89
N THR A 104 9.80 -2.56 0.61
CA THR A 104 9.08 -1.36 0.18
C THR A 104 7.68 -1.30 0.76
N TYR A 105 6.94 -2.42 0.77
CA TYR A 105 5.64 -2.51 1.46
C TYR A 105 5.75 -2.27 2.97
N ALA A 106 6.79 -2.80 3.63
CA ALA A 106 7.04 -2.51 5.03
C ALA A 106 7.27 -1.01 5.28
N ALA A 107 8.06 -0.35 4.44
CA ALA A 107 8.27 1.10 4.53
C ALA A 107 6.96 1.89 4.31
N ILE A 108 6.13 1.48 3.35
CA ILE A 108 4.81 2.08 3.11
C ILE A 108 3.91 1.96 4.34
N PHE A 109 3.80 0.76 4.92
CA PHE A 109 2.93 0.51 6.09
C PHE A 109 3.43 1.27 7.34
N PHE A 110 4.75 1.38 7.50
CA PHE A 110 5.36 2.20 8.53
C PHE A 110 5.04 3.69 8.37
N LEU A 111 5.27 4.25 7.17
CA LEU A 111 4.98 5.66 6.88
C LEU A 111 3.49 5.96 6.92
N TRP A 112 2.63 5.03 6.50
CA TRP A 112 1.18 5.16 6.64
C TRP A 112 0.77 5.29 8.11
N SER A 113 1.38 4.48 8.99
CA SER A 113 1.13 4.56 10.43
C SER A 113 1.64 5.87 11.03
N PHE A 114 2.76 6.39 10.53
CA PHE A 114 3.27 7.71 10.87
C PHE A 114 2.32 8.81 10.40
N TRP A 115 1.82 8.72 9.17
CA TRP A 115 0.80 9.62 8.61
C TRP A 115 -0.47 9.64 9.46
N GLU A 116 -0.93 8.46 9.91
CA GLU A 116 -2.06 8.35 10.83
C GLU A 116 -1.76 9.02 12.17
N ARG A 117 -0.57 8.83 12.74
CA ARG A 117 -0.19 9.47 14.00
C ARG A 117 -0.19 10.99 13.89
N LEU A 118 0.32 11.55 12.80
CA LEU A 118 0.29 12.99 12.52
C LEU A 118 -1.15 13.50 12.46
N LYS A 119 -2.04 12.79 11.75
CA LYS A 119 -3.47 13.10 11.72
C LYS A 119 -4.10 13.11 13.12
N TYR A 120 -3.74 12.18 14.01
CA TYR A 120 -4.29 12.18 15.38
C TYR A 120 -3.74 13.35 16.21
N ARG A 121 -2.45 13.68 16.04
CA ARG A 121 -1.80 14.82 16.71
C ARG A 121 -2.41 16.17 16.28
N GLU A 122 -2.70 16.36 15.00
CA GLU A 122 -3.34 17.58 14.47
C GLU A 122 -4.71 17.87 15.11
N TYR A 123 -5.41 16.83 15.55
CA TYR A 123 -6.74 16.93 16.15
C TYR A 123 -6.72 16.66 17.66
N SER A 124 -5.55 16.77 18.31
CA SER A 124 -5.36 16.60 19.75
C SER A 124 -5.90 15.27 20.31
N LEU A 125 -5.91 14.22 19.50
CA LEU A 125 -6.29 12.88 19.94
C LEU A 125 -5.02 12.12 20.35
N GLU A 126 -4.95 11.74 21.62
CA GLU A 126 -3.84 10.95 22.13
C GLU A 126 -3.98 9.50 21.70
N GLN A 127 -3.10 9.08 20.80
CA GLN A 127 -2.85 7.67 20.49
C GLN A 127 -1.34 7.46 20.36
N SER A 128 -0.85 6.37 20.96
CA SER A 128 0.56 6.02 20.89
C SER A 128 0.93 5.59 19.46
N PHE A 129 2.14 5.94 19.03
CA PHE A 129 2.66 5.52 17.72
C PHE A 129 2.78 4.00 17.63
N LEU A 130 3.21 3.36 18.73
CA LEU A 130 3.31 1.91 18.85
C LEU A 130 1.96 1.21 18.60
N TRP A 131 0.86 1.81 19.05
CA TRP A 131 -0.47 1.26 18.78
C TRP A 131 -0.80 1.23 17.29
N PHE A 132 -0.34 2.22 16.50
CA PHE A 132 -0.49 2.16 15.05
C PHE A 132 0.40 1.07 14.46
N GLN A 133 1.67 0.98 14.88
CA GLN A 133 2.63 -0.01 14.37
C GLN A 133 2.21 -1.46 14.65
N LEU A 134 1.60 -1.72 15.80
CA LEU A 134 1.15 -3.05 16.22
C LEU A 134 -0.22 -3.46 15.67
N ARG A 135 -0.80 -2.68 14.75
CA ARG A 135 -2.03 -3.10 14.08
C ARG A 135 -1.79 -4.38 13.28
N PRO A 136 -2.78 -5.30 13.23
CA PRO A 136 -2.59 -6.63 12.66
C PRO A 136 -2.06 -6.58 11.23
N TYR A 137 -2.58 -5.69 10.38
CA TYR A 137 -2.12 -5.54 9.00
C TYR A 137 -0.67 -5.04 8.87
N ASN A 138 -0.15 -4.24 9.81
CA ASN A 138 1.25 -3.82 9.81
C ASN A 138 2.15 -4.98 10.22
N VAL A 139 1.78 -5.67 11.31
CA VAL A 139 2.51 -6.84 11.79
C VAL A 139 2.59 -7.91 10.70
N MET A 140 1.48 -8.16 9.97
CA MET A 140 1.47 -9.08 8.83
C MET A 140 2.52 -8.71 7.77
N VAL A 141 2.59 -7.43 7.37
CA VAL A 141 3.58 -6.97 6.38
C VAL A 141 5.01 -7.06 6.92
N TYR A 142 5.24 -6.71 8.19
CA TYR A 142 6.58 -6.78 8.80
C TYR A 142 7.06 -8.21 8.92
N VAL A 143 6.20 -9.12 9.38
CA VAL A 143 6.52 -10.55 9.46
C VAL A 143 6.78 -11.12 8.07
N ALA A 144 5.96 -10.78 7.07
CA ALA A 144 6.19 -11.22 5.69
C ALA A 144 7.53 -10.70 5.14
N ALA A 145 7.84 -9.41 5.33
CA ALA A 145 9.10 -8.84 4.87
C ALA A 145 10.31 -9.47 5.57
N ILE A 146 10.25 -9.65 6.89
CA ILE A 146 11.32 -10.32 7.64
C ILE A 146 11.48 -11.75 7.16
N TYR A 147 10.40 -12.50 6.99
CA TYR A 147 10.44 -13.89 6.53
C TYR A 147 11.08 -14.01 5.14
N VAL A 148 10.67 -13.19 4.17
CA VAL A 148 11.22 -13.19 2.81
C VAL A 148 12.70 -12.80 2.83
N VAL A 149 13.08 -11.76 3.58
CA VAL A 149 14.49 -11.35 3.74
C VAL A 149 15.32 -12.48 4.36
N MET A 150 14.84 -13.09 5.44
CA MET A 150 15.55 -14.17 6.11
C MET A 150 15.69 -15.39 5.20
N ALA A 151 14.68 -15.72 4.40
CA ALA A 151 14.75 -16.81 3.44
C ALA A 151 15.78 -16.57 2.32
N GLU A 152 15.96 -15.32 1.89
CA GLU A 152 16.96 -14.96 0.87
C GLU A 152 18.40 -15.00 1.42
N PHE A 153 18.62 -14.50 2.64
CA PHE A 153 19.97 -14.31 3.19
C PHE A 153 20.47 -15.48 4.05
N ILE A 154 19.61 -16.40 4.46
CA ILE A 154 20.01 -17.59 5.21
C ILE A 154 20.24 -18.74 4.23
N PRO A 155 21.48 -19.22 4.04
CA PRO A 155 21.73 -20.34 3.16
C PRO A 155 21.06 -21.60 3.72
N ALA A 156 20.34 -22.34 2.86
CA ALA A 156 19.62 -23.56 3.25
C ALA A 156 20.52 -24.58 3.99
N SER A 157 21.81 -24.61 3.67
CA SER A 157 22.81 -25.45 4.34
C SER A 157 23.04 -25.12 5.82
N SER A 158 22.73 -23.89 6.26
CA SER A 158 22.86 -23.46 7.65
C SER A 158 21.63 -23.77 8.50
N ALA A 159 20.50 -24.08 7.87
CA ALA A 159 19.23 -24.34 8.52
C ALA A 159 18.82 -25.81 8.36
N SER A 160 19.66 -26.74 8.86
CA SER A 160 19.41 -28.21 8.80
C SER A 160 18.11 -28.68 9.48
N ILE A 161 17.41 -27.77 10.16
CA ILE A 161 16.18 -28.02 10.92
C ILE A 161 14.92 -27.71 10.08
N LEU A 162 15.02 -26.84 9.06
CA LEU A 162 13.87 -26.41 8.28
C LEU A 162 13.84 -27.09 6.91
N PRO A 163 12.68 -27.62 6.47
CA PRO A 163 12.54 -28.19 5.14
C PRO A 163 12.79 -27.19 4.01
N ASP A 164 13.38 -27.63 2.89
CA ASP A 164 13.67 -26.79 1.71
C ASP A 164 12.43 -26.08 1.14
N TRP A 165 11.24 -26.69 1.27
CA TRP A 165 9.99 -26.09 0.80
C TRP A 165 9.63 -24.79 1.54
N VAL A 166 10.15 -24.59 2.77
CA VAL A 166 9.95 -23.35 3.54
C VAL A 166 10.66 -22.18 2.88
N PHE A 167 11.82 -22.41 2.26
CA PHE A 167 12.58 -21.36 1.58
C PHE A 167 12.00 -21.11 0.18
N SER A 168 11.61 -22.16 -0.55
CA SER A 168 11.07 -22.01 -1.90
C SER A 168 9.68 -21.37 -1.94
N LEU A 169 8.88 -21.50 -0.87
CA LEU A 169 7.57 -20.86 -0.77
C LEU A 169 7.60 -19.47 -0.12
N ALA A 170 8.77 -18.94 0.25
CA ALA A 170 8.87 -17.68 0.97
C ALA A 170 8.25 -16.51 0.20
N ASP A 171 8.58 -16.40 -1.09
CA ASP A 171 8.08 -15.35 -1.99
C ASP A 171 6.55 -15.39 -2.20
N PRO A 172 5.95 -16.51 -2.65
CA PRO A 172 4.50 -16.57 -2.85
C PRO A 172 3.71 -16.41 -1.55
N LEU A 173 4.21 -16.96 -0.43
CA LEU A 173 3.57 -16.75 0.88
C LEU A 173 3.70 -15.30 1.34
N GLY A 174 4.87 -14.67 1.16
CA GLY A 174 5.08 -13.27 1.49
C GLY A 174 4.15 -12.35 0.70
N LEU A 175 3.99 -12.59 -0.61
CA LEU A 175 3.05 -11.84 -1.45
C LEU A 175 1.61 -12.04 -0.98
N LEU A 176 1.19 -13.27 -0.70
CA LEU A 176 -0.15 -13.57 -0.21
C LEU A 176 -0.45 -12.84 1.11
N VAL A 177 0.49 -12.84 2.05
CA VAL A 177 0.33 -12.15 3.34
C VAL A 177 0.24 -10.63 3.14
N ILE A 178 1.05 -10.05 2.25
CA ILE A 178 0.99 -8.61 1.92
C ILE A 178 -0.37 -8.26 1.29
N VAL A 179 -0.88 -9.07 0.35
CA VAL A 179 -2.20 -8.88 -0.24
C VAL A 179 -3.29 -8.91 0.82
N CYS A 180 -3.27 -9.93 1.69
CA CYS A 180 -4.20 -10.04 2.80
C CYS A 180 -4.13 -8.81 3.72
N ALA A 181 -2.94 -8.32 4.04
CA ALA A 181 -2.75 -7.13 4.86
C ALA A 181 -3.35 -5.87 4.22
N ILE A 182 -3.14 -5.68 2.91
CA ILE A 182 -3.75 -4.57 2.14
C ILE A 182 -5.27 -4.69 2.20
N VAL A 183 -5.83 -5.86 1.93
CA VAL A 183 -7.29 -6.08 1.97
C VAL A 183 -7.85 -5.80 3.36
N VAL A 184 -7.22 -6.31 4.42
CA VAL A 184 -7.64 -6.09 5.82
C VAL A 184 -7.58 -4.60 6.18
N LEU A 185 -6.49 -3.91 5.83
CA LEU A 185 -6.36 -2.46 6.05
C LEU A 185 -7.54 -1.70 5.43
N ARG A 186 -7.87 -2.02 4.17
CA ARG A 186 -8.93 -1.33 3.42
C ARG A 186 -10.31 -1.69 3.97
N ALA A 187 -10.54 -2.96 4.31
CA ALA A 187 -11.80 -3.41 4.90
C ALA A 187 -12.07 -2.72 6.25
N GLN A 188 -11.07 -2.66 7.14
CA GLN A 188 -11.20 -1.98 8.43
C GLN A 188 -11.47 -0.48 8.29
N LYS A 189 -10.83 0.19 7.32
CA LYS A 189 -11.07 1.61 7.05
C LYS A 189 -12.44 1.89 6.42
N SER A 190 -12.97 0.94 5.65
CA SER A 190 -14.33 1.02 5.11
C SER A 190 -15.38 0.83 6.21
N SER A 191 -15.25 -0.24 7.02
CA SER A 191 -16.17 -0.56 8.11
C SER A 191 -16.26 0.54 9.19
N LYS A 192 -15.13 1.13 9.61
CA LYS A 192 -15.16 2.26 10.57
C LYS A 192 -15.90 3.51 10.08
N ASN A 193 -16.25 3.58 8.78
CA ASN A 193 -16.98 4.71 8.21
C ASN A 193 -18.46 4.42 7.97
N SER A 194 -18.95 3.21 8.26
CA SER A 194 -20.34 2.86 7.99
C SER A 194 -20.79 1.67 8.83
N ASN A 195 -21.97 1.74 9.43
CA ASN A 195 -22.70 0.56 9.94
C ASN A 195 -23.06 -0.45 8.83
N THR A 196 -22.45 -0.38 7.63
CA THR A 196 -22.76 -1.27 6.53
C THR A 196 -21.90 -2.54 6.52
N PRO A 197 -22.53 -3.70 6.26
CA PRO A 197 -21.90 -5.01 6.30
C PRO A 197 -20.79 -5.17 5.25
N ILE A 198 -19.88 -6.11 5.55
CA ILE A 198 -18.72 -6.52 4.74
C ILE A 198 -19.09 -6.82 3.27
N SER A 199 -20.35 -7.15 2.98
CA SER A 199 -20.89 -7.34 1.63
C SER A 199 -20.76 -6.11 0.72
N LYS A 200 -20.82 -4.88 1.25
CA LYS A 200 -20.62 -3.65 0.43
C LYS A 200 -19.16 -3.46 0.01
N ILE A 201 -18.20 -3.99 0.77
CA ILE A 201 -16.77 -3.91 0.46
C ILE A 201 -16.44 -4.86 -0.70
N PHE A 202 -16.98 -6.08 -0.67
CA PHE A 202 -16.94 -6.96 -1.82
C PHE A 202 -17.63 -6.34 -3.04
N GLY A 203 -18.72 -5.60 -2.85
CA GLY A 203 -19.35 -4.80 -3.90
C GLY A 203 -18.40 -3.78 -4.52
N GLN A 204 -17.68 -2.99 -3.72
CA GLN A 204 -16.73 -2.00 -4.21
C GLN A 204 -15.52 -2.62 -4.92
N ILE A 205 -14.97 -3.72 -4.38
CA ILE A 205 -13.89 -4.47 -5.02
C ILE A 205 -14.37 -5.08 -6.35
N LYS A 206 -15.60 -5.61 -6.37
CA LYS A 206 -16.22 -6.15 -7.59
C LYS A 206 -16.48 -5.06 -8.63
N ILE A 207 -16.92 -3.87 -8.22
CA ILE A 207 -17.10 -2.71 -9.12
C ILE A 207 -15.74 -2.26 -9.69
N LEU A 208 -14.69 -2.23 -8.86
CA LEU A 208 -13.33 -1.88 -9.28
C LEU A 208 -12.70 -2.89 -10.23
N LEU A 209 -12.97 -4.18 -10.05
CA LEU A 209 -12.38 -5.25 -10.85
C LEU A 209 -13.20 -5.60 -12.11
N PHE A 210 -14.52 -5.40 -12.08
CA PHE A 210 -15.42 -5.88 -13.14
C PHE A 210 -16.32 -4.81 -13.75
N GLY A 211 -16.28 -3.55 -13.25
CA GLY A 211 -17.11 -2.46 -13.74
C GLY A 211 -18.60 -2.71 -13.52
N GLY A 212 -19.18 -2.13 -12.47
CA GLY A 212 -20.61 -2.17 -12.20
C GLY A 212 -21.21 -0.77 -12.14
N PRO A 213 -22.51 -0.58 -12.47
CA PRO A 213 -23.15 0.73 -12.41
C PRO A 213 -23.10 1.25 -10.96
N ALA A 214 -22.68 2.50 -10.81
CA ALA A 214 -22.80 3.20 -9.55
C ALA A 214 -24.28 3.48 -9.30
N ASP A 215 -24.91 2.74 -8.39
CA ASP A 215 -26.22 3.12 -7.88
C ASP A 215 -26.07 4.44 -7.11
N VAL A 216 -26.75 5.46 -7.64
CA VAL A 216 -26.92 6.82 -7.09
C VAL A 216 -27.67 6.78 -5.77
#